data_AF-A0A0B1P585-F1
#
_entry.id   AF-A0A0B1P585-F1
#
_cell.length_a   1.000
_cell.length_b   1.000
_cell.length_c   1.000
_cell.angle_alpha   90.00
_cell.angle_beta   90.00
_cell.angle_gamma   90.00
#
_symmetry.space_group_name_H-M   'P 1'
#
loop_
_entity.id
_entity.type
_entity.pdbx_description
1 polymer ?
#
loop_
_entity_poly.entity_id
_entity_poly.type
_entity_poly.pdbx_seq_one_letter_code
_entity_poly.pdbx_strand_id
1 'polypeptide(L)'
;MLIHYSKQSVGNFNAMIFHLKSIKFIGTDTIQLKEYGITTYIHWVPGHSGIEGNKKADQAAKEAARGGVNSREKFTSLSNIVKLTTERKWKESRIWFREEYHKRSPTSRTTYKLLLNNNNMDKVVAGSWKALASRYFQLKSGHAFINEFLHRIGKSDNNKCSFCSEASPQTVKHLMLECRKWRREREKMMIEIKKSGSHLNRKNIRIQDLFADHKATVGLLKFLKTTRIGCCIDEQEKEQEVSHLRLDLGI
;
A
#
# COMPACT_ATOMS: atom_id res chain seq x y z
N MET A 1 16.03 28.98 -3.66
CA MET A 1 16.17 29.00 -5.12
C MET A 1 17.58 29.47 -5.42
N LEU A 2 18.50 28.55 -5.70
CA LEU A 2 19.90 28.86 -6.02
C LEU A 2 20.10 28.56 -7.51
N ILE A 3 20.47 29.59 -8.27
CA ILE A 3 20.80 29.48 -9.70
C ILE A 3 22.32 29.38 -9.80
N HIS A 4 22.84 28.23 -10.23
CA HIS A 4 24.25 28.05 -10.56
C HIS A 4 24.35 27.60 -12.02
N TYR A 5 25.23 28.23 -12.79
CA TYR A 5 25.54 27.86 -14.17
C TYR A 5 26.67 26.82 -14.23
N SER A 6 26.45 25.74 -14.97
CA SER A 6 27.50 24.88 -15.52
C SER A 6 26.95 24.02 -16.66
N LYS A 7 27.73 23.92 -17.75
CA LYS A 7 27.41 23.28 -19.03
C LYS A 7 27.74 21.78 -18.95
N GLN A 8 26.78 20.89 -19.26
CA GLN A 8 26.90 19.77 -20.23
C GLN A 8 26.01 18.54 -19.96
N SER A 9 25.60 17.95 -21.09
CA SER A 9 25.10 16.61 -21.39
C SER A 9 23.61 16.33 -21.13
N VAL A 10 22.92 16.14 -22.25
CA VAL A 10 21.50 15.79 -22.39
C VAL A 10 21.38 14.28 -22.20
N GLY A 11 20.76 13.84 -21.12
CA GLY A 11 20.33 12.46 -20.91
C GLY A 11 18.81 12.37 -20.95
N ASN A 12 18.28 11.75 -22.01
CA ASN A 12 16.87 11.40 -22.15
C ASN A 12 16.40 10.56 -20.95
N PHE A 13 15.39 10.99 -20.21
CA PHE A 13 14.67 10.10 -19.29
C PHE A 13 13.18 10.44 -19.18
N ASN A 14 12.35 9.47 -19.54
CA ASN A 14 10.92 9.37 -19.30
C ASN A 14 10.62 9.47 -17.78
N ALA A 15 10.05 10.59 -17.34
CA ALA A 15 9.64 10.77 -15.95
C ALA A 15 8.20 10.27 -15.73
N MET A 16 8.14 9.13 -15.05
CA MET A 16 6.94 8.51 -14.49
C MET A 16 6.21 9.49 -13.54
N ILE A 17 4.89 9.61 -13.74
CA ILE A 17 3.98 10.57 -13.10
C ILE A 17 4.11 10.61 -11.57
N PHE A 18 4.55 11.76 -11.03
CA PHE A 18 4.33 12.12 -9.62
C PHE A 18 3.96 13.61 -9.46
N HIS A 19 2.89 13.84 -8.69
CA HIS A 19 2.37 15.13 -8.17
C HIS A 19 2.01 16.22 -9.20
N LEU A 20 0.88 16.01 -9.89
CA LEU A 20 0.27 16.91 -10.88
C LEU A 20 -0.09 18.33 -10.38
N LYS A 21 -0.11 18.60 -9.07
CA LYS A 21 -0.51 19.92 -8.55
C LYS A 21 0.61 20.95 -8.61
N SER A 22 1.85 20.58 -8.31
CA SER A 22 2.98 21.52 -8.30
C SER A 22 3.49 21.85 -9.71
N ILE A 23 3.34 20.91 -10.65
CA ILE A 23 3.78 21.08 -12.04
C ILE A 23 2.88 22.07 -12.80
N LYS A 24 1.57 22.10 -12.51
CA LYS A 24 0.64 23.05 -13.13
C LYS A 24 0.96 24.50 -12.81
N PHE A 25 1.43 24.79 -11.59
CA PHE A 25 1.73 26.15 -11.14
C PHE A 25 3.02 26.69 -11.79
N ILE A 26 4.05 25.86 -11.94
CA ILE A 26 5.29 26.26 -12.64
C ILE A 26 5.04 26.49 -14.14
N GLY A 27 4.09 25.75 -14.72
CA GLY A 27 3.69 25.91 -16.12
C GLY A 27 3.03 27.26 -16.44
N THR A 28 2.23 27.83 -15.53
CA THR A 28 1.55 29.12 -15.78
C THR A 28 2.50 30.31 -15.74
N ASP A 29 3.45 30.32 -14.81
CA ASP A 29 4.41 31.41 -14.65
C ASP A 29 5.43 31.44 -15.80
N THR A 30 5.82 30.26 -16.30
CA THR A 30 6.73 30.16 -17.45
C THR A 30 6.09 30.60 -18.77
N ILE A 31 4.76 30.44 -18.92
CA ILE A 31 4.03 30.95 -20.07
C ILE A 31 4.00 32.48 -20.06
N GLN A 32 3.71 33.11 -18.92
CA GLN A 32 3.73 34.57 -18.79
C GLN A 32 5.13 35.16 -19.07
N LEU A 33 6.20 34.55 -18.55
CA LEU A 33 7.56 35.03 -18.81
C LEU A 33 7.96 34.95 -20.28
N LYS A 34 7.42 33.97 -21.02
CA LYS A 34 7.63 33.83 -22.46
C LYS A 34 6.91 34.93 -23.25
N GLU A 35 5.75 35.40 -22.79
CA GLU A 35 5.05 36.56 -23.38
C GLU A 35 5.87 37.86 -23.26
N TYR A 36 6.70 37.98 -22.22
CA TYR A 36 7.68 39.08 -22.07
C TYR A 36 9.00 38.85 -22.82
N GLY A 37 9.10 37.82 -23.66
CA GLY A 37 10.31 37.49 -24.43
C GLY A 37 11.45 36.87 -23.63
N ILE A 38 11.19 36.43 -22.39
CA ILE A 38 12.20 35.82 -21.53
C ILE A 38 12.23 34.30 -21.79
N THR A 39 13.39 33.79 -22.20
CA THR A 39 13.57 32.35 -22.40
C THR A 39 13.85 31.67 -21.05
N THR A 40 12.97 30.78 -20.61
CA THR A 40 13.08 30.08 -19.33
C THR A 40 13.50 28.62 -19.51
N TYR A 41 14.42 28.15 -18.66
CA TYR A 41 14.83 26.74 -18.59
C TYR A 41 14.44 26.14 -17.24
N ILE A 42 13.80 24.97 -17.27
CA ILE A 42 13.50 24.18 -16.07
C ILE A 42 14.48 23.01 -16.01
N HIS A 43 15.30 22.99 -14.97
CA HIS A 43 16.17 21.87 -14.68
C HIS A 43 15.60 21.09 -13.49
N TRP A 44 15.19 19.85 -13.75
CA TRP A 44 14.76 18.94 -12.68
C TRP A 44 15.95 18.17 -12.13
N VAL A 45 16.04 18.11 -10.81
CA VAL A 45 17.08 17.36 -10.11
C VAL A 45 16.43 16.32 -9.19
N PRO A 46 16.75 15.02 -9.32
CA PRO A 46 16.18 13.98 -8.47
C PRO A 46 16.65 14.15 -7.02
N GLY A 47 15.68 14.24 -6.10
CA GLY A 47 15.95 14.50 -4.67
C GLY A 47 16.78 13.43 -3.96
N HIS A 48 16.73 12.18 -4.40
CA HIS A 48 17.34 11.04 -3.69
C HIS A 48 18.54 10.39 -4.39
N SER A 49 19.05 10.98 -5.49
CA SER A 49 20.16 10.38 -6.26
C SER A 49 21.56 10.65 -5.68
N GLY A 50 21.66 10.97 -4.38
CA GLY A 50 22.94 11.18 -3.71
C GLY A 50 23.75 12.40 -4.17
N ILE A 51 23.14 13.32 -4.93
CA ILE A 51 23.77 14.53 -5.46
C ILE A 51 24.21 15.44 -4.30
N GLU A 52 25.50 15.78 -4.30
CA GLU A 52 26.13 16.54 -3.21
C GLU A 52 25.46 17.90 -2.97
N GLY A 53 25.04 18.58 -4.05
CA GLY A 53 24.29 19.84 -3.97
C GLY A 53 22.94 19.71 -3.24
N ASN A 54 22.20 18.61 -3.47
CA ASN A 54 20.94 18.36 -2.77
C ASN A 54 21.17 18.09 -1.29
N LYS A 55 22.23 17.34 -0.94
CA LYS A 55 22.60 17.10 0.46
C LYS A 55 22.95 18.39 1.17
N LYS A 56 23.74 19.27 0.55
CA LYS A 56 24.10 20.58 1.11
C LYS A 56 22.88 21.49 1.28
N ALA A 57 21.96 21.51 0.31
CA ALA A 57 20.73 22.29 0.41
C ALA A 57 19.80 21.76 1.52
N ASP A 58 19.62 20.43 1.61
CA ASP A 58 18.81 19.79 2.66
C ASP A 58 19.42 20.00 4.05
N GLN A 59 20.76 19.94 4.15
CA GLN A 59 21.51 20.23 5.37
C GLN A 59 21.32 21.70 5.81
N ALA A 60 21.47 22.67 4.89
CA ALA A 60 21.25 24.08 5.19
C ALA A 60 19.80 24.36 5.63
N ALA A 61 18.81 23.71 5.00
CA ALA A 61 17.41 23.80 5.40
C ALA A 61 17.17 23.22 6.81
N LYS A 62 17.79 22.08 7.14
CA LYS A 62 17.73 21.47 8.49
C LYS A 62 18.39 22.36 9.54
N GLU A 63 19.51 22.98 9.22
CA GLU A 63 20.21 23.91 10.11
C GLU A 63 19.37 25.16 10.37
N ALA A 64 18.79 25.75 9.33
CA ALA A 64 17.85 26.87 9.46
C ALA A 64 16.60 26.48 10.28
N ALA A 65 16.10 25.25 10.15
CA ALA A 65 14.96 24.76 10.94
C ALA A 65 15.31 24.51 12.42
N ARG A 66 16.58 24.24 12.75
CA ARG A 66 17.06 24.10 14.14
C ARG A 66 17.19 25.46 14.84
N GLY A 67 17.54 26.49 14.09
CA GLY A 67 17.49 27.87 14.54
C GLY A 67 16.03 28.31 14.61
N GLY A 68 15.36 28.07 15.74
CA GLY A 68 13.99 28.52 15.96
C GLY A 68 13.85 29.99 15.59
N VAL A 69 13.11 30.28 14.52
CA VAL A 69 12.86 31.65 14.09
C VAL A 69 12.04 32.30 15.21
N ASN A 70 12.67 33.19 15.99
CA ASN A 70 11.98 34.09 16.92
C ASN A 70 11.23 35.16 16.09
N SER A 71 10.26 34.70 15.31
CA SER A 71 9.29 35.55 14.64
C SER A 71 8.34 36.11 15.71
N ARG A 72 8.16 37.44 15.74
CA ARG A 72 7.12 38.09 16.56
C ARG A 72 5.71 37.56 16.23
N GLU A 73 5.52 37.07 15.01
CA GLU A 73 4.27 36.49 14.54
C GLU A 73 4.39 34.96 14.48
N LYS A 74 3.56 34.27 15.29
CA LYS A 74 3.48 32.81 15.31
C LYS A 74 2.70 32.30 14.10
N PHE A 75 3.32 32.29 12.93
CA PHE A 75 2.71 31.65 11.76
C PHE A 75 2.78 30.12 11.93
N THR A 76 1.62 29.48 12.08
CA THR A 76 1.54 28.02 11.97
C THR A 76 1.45 27.68 10.49
N SER A 77 2.38 26.87 9.99
CA SER A 77 2.32 26.44 8.58
C SER A 77 1.02 25.68 8.31
N LEU A 78 0.43 25.87 7.12
CA LEU A 78 -0.73 25.10 6.69
C LEU A 78 -0.48 23.59 6.79
N SER A 79 0.74 23.14 6.50
CA SER A 79 1.18 21.76 6.67
C SER A 79 1.06 21.28 8.11
N ASN A 80 1.43 22.11 9.10
CA ASN A 80 1.30 21.77 10.51
C ASN A 80 -0.18 21.73 10.94
N ILE A 81 -1.01 22.65 10.45
CA ILE A 81 -2.47 22.62 10.68
C ILE A 81 -3.07 21.32 10.12
N VAL A 82 -2.78 20.99 8.86
CA VAL A 82 -3.27 19.75 8.22
C VAL A 82 -2.82 18.51 8.97
N LYS A 83 -1.56 18.47 9.43
CA LYS A 83 -1.03 17.39 10.27
C LYS A 83 -1.84 17.26 11.57
N LEU A 84 -2.01 18.35 12.32
CA LEU A 84 -2.76 18.35 13.59
C LEU A 84 -4.22 17.95 13.39
N THR A 85 -4.87 18.45 12.33
CA THR A 85 -6.25 18.05 11.97
C THR A 85 -6.33 16.56 11.66
N THR A 86 -5.35 16.04 10.91
CA THR A 86 -5.27 14.62 10.57
C THR A 86 -5.10 13.77 11.83
N GLU A 87 -4.16 14.14 12.71
CA GLU A 87 -3.93 13.45 13.99
C GLU A 87 -5.17 13.44 14.90
N ARG A 88 -5.89 14.57 14.99
CA ARG A 88 -7.16 14.65 15.74
C ARG A 88 -8.22 13.73 15.14
N LYS A 89 -8.45 13.78 13.82
CA LYS A 89 -9.39 12.89 13.12
C LYS A 89 -9.09 11.41 13.39
N TRP A 90 -7.82 11.02 13.34
CA TRP A 90 -7.41 9.65 13.63
C TRP A 90 -7.68 9.27 15.09
N LYS A 91 -7.42 10.16 16.05
CA LYS A 91 -7.66 9.92 17.47
C LYS A 91 -9.16 9.72 17.75
N GLU A 92 -10.00 10.63 17.26
CA GLU A 92 -11.45 10.57 17.41
C GLU A 92 -12.03 9.32 16.74
N SER A 93 -11.61 9.02 15.50
CA SER A 93 -12.05 7.82 14.78
C SER A 93 -11.73 6.54 15.54
N ARG A 94 -10.59 6.48 16.24
CA ARG A 94 -10.21 5.32 17.07
C ARG A 94 -11.07 5.18 18.32
N ILE A 95 -11.36 6.30 18.99
CA ILE A 95 -12.22 6.32 20.18
C ILE A 95 -13.61 5.83 19.79
N TRP A 96 -14.19 6.45 18.76
CA TRP A 96 -15.48 6.03 18.19
C TRP A 96 -15.46 4.56 17.79
N PHE A 97 -14.43 4.12 17.05
CA PHE A 97 -14.33 2.73 16.62
C PHE A 97 -14.25 1.75 17.79
N ARG A 98 -13.51 2.08 18.84
CA ARG A 98 -13.41 1.26 20.05
C ARG A 98 -14.76 1.14 20.75
N GLU A 99 -15.46 2.25 20.94
CA GLU A 99 -16.78 2.28 21.57
C GLU A 99 -17.82 1.51 20.76
N GLU A 100 -17.84 1.72 19.44
CA GLU A 100 -18.80 1.09 18.53
C GLU A 100 -18.53 -0.41 18.33
N TYR A 101 -17.26 -0.82 18.35
CA TYR A 101 -16.87 -2.22 18.23
C TYR A 101 -17.51 -3.09 19.33
N HIS A 102 -17.62 -2.57 20.55
CA HIS A 102 -18.27 -3.28 21.65
C HIS A 102 -19.80 -3.35 21.50
N LYS A 103 -20.43 -2.55 20.64
CA LYS A 103 -21.89 -2.57 20.40
C LYS A 103 -22.32 -3.48 19.24
N ARG A 104 -21.41 -3.79 18.31
CA ARG A 104 -21.70 -4.62 17.11
C ARG A 104 -21.96 -6.09 17.41
N SER A 105 -22.70 -6.80 16.55
CA SER A 105 -22.91 -8.24 16.71
C SER A 105 -21.59 -9.04 16.66
N PRO A 106 -21.48 -10.22 17.30
CA PRO A 106 -20.26 -11.05 17.26
C PRO A 106 -19.76 -11.35 15.84
N THR A 107 -20.67 -11.50 14.88
CA THR A 107 -20.40 -11.73 13.44
C THR A 107 -19.85 -10.50 12.73
N SER A 108 -20.19 -9.29 13.21
CA SER A 108 -19.65 -8.01 12.71
C SER A 108 -18.32 -7.65 13.38
N ARG A 109 -18.04 -8.18 14.58
CA ARG A 109 -16.76 -8.00 15.30
C ARG A 109 -15.61 -8.81 14.71
N THR A 110 -15.88 -9.88 13.96
CA THR A 110 -14.86 -10.78 13.40
C THR A 110 -14.10 -10.24 12.19
N THR A 111 -14.66 -9.27 11.45
CA THR A 111 -14.06 -8.68 10.25
C THR A 111 -13.04 -7.56 10.54
N TYR A 112 -13.12 -6.92 11.70
CA TYR A 112 -12.36 -5.69 11.98
C TYR A 112 -11.59 -5.70 13.31
N LYS A 113 -10.92 -6.82 13.64
CA LYS A 113 -9.92 -6.84 14.74
C LYS A 113 -8.67 -5.98 14.46
N LEU A 114 -8.62 -5.31 13.31
CA LEU A 114 -7.43 -4.67 12.77
C LEU A 114 -6.82 -3.55 13.64
N LEU A 115 -7.57 -2.92 14.57
CA LEU A 115 -7.12 -1.65 15.16
C LEU A 115 -7.43 -1.45 16.65
N LEU A 116 -7.76 -2.50 17.40
CA LEU A 116 -8.22 -2.29 18.78
C LEU A 116 -7.11 -1.99 19.78
N ASN A 117 -5.91 -2.56 19.59
CA ASN A 117 -4.92 -2.51 20.68
C ASN A 117 -3.45 -2.29 20.33
N ASN A 118 -3.03 -2.22 19.06
CA ASN A 118 -1.64 -1.85 18.77
C ASN A 118 -1.44 -1.28 17.37
N ASN A 119 -0.71 -0.17 17.31
CA ASN A 119 -0.23 0.50 16.08
C ASN A 119 0.75 -0.34 15.25
N ASN A 120 0.94 -1.61 15.59
CA ASN A 120 1.93 -2.45 14.94
C ASN A 120 1.31 -3.01 13.67
N MET A 121 1.22 -2.16 12.63
CA MET A 121 1.22 -2.66 11.27
C MET A 121 2.36 -3.66 11.17
N ASP A 122 2.05 -4.85 10.69
CA ASP A 122 3.06 -5.89 10.53
C ASP A 122 4.13 -5.36 9.56
N LYS A 123 5.35 -5.15 10.09
CA LYS A 123 6.46 -4.57 9.34
C LYS A 123 6.84 -5.43 8.14
N VAL A 124 6.61 -6.74 8.22
CA VAL A 124 6.87 -7.68 7.12
C VAL A 124 5.87 -7.44 5.99
N VAL A 125 4.59 -7.23 6.30
CA VAL A 125 3.59 -6.86 5.29
C VAL A 125 3.88 -5.48 4.71
N ALA A 126 4.17 -4.50 5.56
CA ALA A 126 4.45 -3.13 5.15
C ALA A 126 5.71 -3.01 4.27
N GLY A 127 6.72 -3.88 4.48
CA GLY A 127 7.92 -3.97 3.65
C GLY A 127 7.77 -4.81 2.39
N SER A 128 6.63 -5.49 2.19
CA SER A 128 6.37 -6.27 0.97
C SER A 128 5.91 -5.37 -0.19
N TRP A 129 5.86 -5.92 -1.41
CA TRP A 129 5.32 -5.17 -2.56
C TRP A 129 3.91 -4.67 -2.23
N LYS A 130 3.67 -3.38 -2.41
CA LYS A 130 2.37 -2.69 -2.25
C LYS A 130 1.13 -3.51 -2.71
N ALA A 131 1.16 -4.14 -3.88
CA ALA A 131 0.09 -4.99 -4.39
C ALA A 131 -0.17 -6.22 -3.48
N LEU A 132 0.90 -6.92 -3.09
CA LEU A 132 0.82 -8.05 -2.16
C LEU A 132 0.35 -7.64 -0.77
N ALA A 133 0.87 -6.52 -0.25
CA ALA A 133 0.42 -5.95 1.03
C ALA A 133 -1.07 -5.58 0.98
N SER A 134 -1.52 -4.95 -0.11
CA SER A 134 -2.93 -4.60 -0.33
C SER A 134 -3.81 -5.84 -0.31
N ARG A 135 -3.45 -6.89 -1.06
CA ARG A 135 -4.18 -8.17 -1.07
C ARG A 135 -4.26 -8.80 0.32
N TYR A 136 -3.16 -8.77 1.07
CA TYR A 136 -3.14 -9.26 2.45
C TYR A 136 -4.15 -8.51 3.34
N PHE A 137 -4.15 -7.17 3.34
CA PHE A 137 -5.05 -6.38 4.19
C PHE A 137 -6.51 -6.47 3.75
N GLN A 138 -6.76 -6.57 2.44
CA GLN A 138 -8.08 -6.79 1.89
C GLN A 138 -8.66 -8.14 2.35
N LEU A 139 -7.86 -9.21 2.30
CA LEU A 139 -8.28 -10.53 2.80
C LEU A 139 -8.49 -10.51 4.33
N LYS A 140 -7.57 -9.87 5.06
CA LYS A 140 -7.65 -9.73 6.51
C LYS A 140 -8.90 -8.97 6.98
N SER A 141 -9.33 -7.97 6.21
CA SER A 141 -10.52 -7.17 6.49
C SER A 141 -11.81 -7.78 5.91
N GLY A 142 -11.72 -8.81 5.05
CA GLY A 142 -12.87 -9.38 4.35
C GLY A 142 -13.45 -8.48 3.24
N HIS A 143 -12.63 -7.55 2.71
CA HIS A 143 -12.95 -6.65 1.59
C HIS A 143 -12.01 -6.92 0.40
N ALA A 144 -11.80 -8.20 0.10
CA ALA A 144 -10.95 -8.64 -1.00
C ALA A 144 -11.76 -8.93 -2.25
N PHE A 145 -11.08 -8.92 -3.41
CA PHE A 145 -11.63 -9.37 -4.69
C PHE A 145 -11.84 -10.89 -4.68
N ILE A 146 -12.85 -11.35 -3.96
CA ILE A 146 -13.32 -12.73 -3.86
C ILE A 146 -14.85 -12.74 -4.00
N ASN A 147 -15.42 -13.81 -4.55
CA ASN A 147 -16.84 -13.86 -4.92
C ASN A 147 -17.79 -13.66 -3.74
N GLU A 148 -17.41 -14.04 -2.51
CA GLU A 148 -18.21 -13.70 -1.32
C GLU A 148 -18.39 -12.19 -1.18
N PHE A 149 -17.30 -11.42 -1.29
CA PHE A 149 -17.36 -9.97 -1.19
C PHE A 149 -18.02 -9.34 -2.41
N LEU A 150 -17.64 -9.80 -3.61
CA LEU A 150 -18.17 -9.26 -4.87
C LEU A 150 -19.68 -9.46 -4.98
N HIS A 151 -20.19 -10.63 -4.57
CA HIS A 151 -21.63 -10.88 -4.51
C HIS A 151 -22.31 -9.98 -3.46
N ARG A 152 -21.71 -9.81 -2.28
CA ARG A 152 -22.23 -8.93 -1.23
C ARG A 152 -22.38 -7.48 -1.69
N ILE A 153 -21.54 -7.00 -2.61
CA ILE A 153 -21.61 -5.64 -3.17
C ILE A 153 -22.30 -5.56 -4.55
N GLY A 154 -22.94 -6.65 -5.02
CA GLY A 154 -23.65 -6.69 -6.30
C GLY A 154 -22.75 -6.63 -7.55
N LYS A 155 -21.49 -7.07 -7.44
CA LYS A 155 -20.51 -7.12 -8.53
C LYS A 155 -20.24 -8.54 -9.06
N SER A 156 -20.92 -9.56 -8.52
CA SER A 156 -20.87 -10.95 -8.96
C SER A 156 -22.24 -11.58 -8.83
N ASP A 157 -22.63 -12.42 -9.79
CA ASP A 157 -23.95 -13.08 -9.82
C ASP A 157 -24.12 -14.14 -8.72
N ASN A 158 -23.00 -14.71 -8.25
CA ASN A 158 -23.01 -15.67 -7.16
C ASN A 158 -21.76 -15.54 -6.28
N ASN A 159 -21.81 -16.15 -5.10
CA ASN A 159 -20.72 -16.18 -4.14
C ASN A 159 -19.87 -17.46 -4.21
N LYS A 160 -20.04 -18.32 -5.22
CA LYS A 160 -19.39 -19.65 -5.27
C LYS A 160 -17.90 -19.51 -5.60
N CYS A 161 -17.11 -20.50 -5.20
CA CYS A 161 -15.69 -20.53 -5.52
C CYS A 161 -15.45 -20.68 -7.03
N SER A 162 -14.68 -19.76 -7.62
CA SER A 162 -14.26 -19.84 -9.03
C SER A 162 -13.07 -20.77 -9.27
N PHE A 163 -12.39 -21.23 -8.21
CA PHE A 163 -11.16 -22.02 -8.32
C PHE A 163 -11.36 -23.52 -8.17
N CYS A 164 -12.40 -23.95 -7.46
CA CYS A 164 -12.70 -25.36 -7.24
C CYS A 164 -14.13 -25.68 -7.70
N SER A 165 -14.36 -26.94 -8.04
CA SER A 165 -15.66 -27.43 -8.46
C SER A 165 -16.66 -27.61 -7.30
N GLU A 166 -16.27 -27.23 -6.08
CA GLU A 166 -17.18 -27.26 -4.93
C GLU A 166 -18.06 -26.01 -5.00
N ALA A 167 -19.38 -26.19 -4.95
CA ALA A 167 -20.35 -25.07 -4.90
C ALA A 167 -20.33 -24.31 -3.55
N SER A 168 -19.20 -24.35 -2.83
CA SER A 168 -19.01 -23.66 -1.57
C SER A 168 -18.80 -22.16 -1.80
N PRO A 169 -19.24 -21.30 -0.87
CA PRO A 169 -18.98 -19.87 -0.96
C PRO A 169 -17.46 -19.58 -0.94
N GLN A 170 -17.01 -18.67 -1.80
CA GLN A 170 -15.62 -18.24 -1.93
C GLN A 170 -15.21 -17.31 -0.78
N THR A 171 -15.25 -17.84 0.43
CA THR A 171 -14.83 -17.11 1.62
C THR A 171 -13.30 -17.14 1.78
N VAL A 172 -12.75 -16.20 2.54
CA VAL A 172 -11.32 -16.21 2.89
C VAL A 172 -10.95 -17.53 3.59
N LYS A 173 -11.83 -18.02 4.47
CA LYS A 173 -11.66 -19.32 5.15
C LYS A 173 -11.58 -20.46 4.13
N HIS A 174 -12.52 -20.49 3.19
CA HIS A 174 -12.52 -21.51 2.14
C HIS A 174 -11.19 -21.49 1.38
N LEU A 175 -10.79 -20.34 0.84
CA LEU A 175 -9.57 -20.21 0.03
C LEU A 175 -8.30 -20.59 0.80
N MET A 176 -8.17 -20.14 2.05
CA MET A 176 -6.94 -20.26 2.83
C MET A 176 -6.84 -21.53 3.69
N LEU A 177 -7.95 -22.25 3.91
CA LEU A 177 -7.96 -23.45 4.77
C LEU A 177 -8.56 -24.71 4.10
N GLU A 178 -9.54 -24.58 3.21
CA GLU A 178 -10.40 -25.71 2.79
C GLU A 178 -10.28 -26.05 1.28
N CYS A 179 -10.16 -25.04 0.42
CA CYS A 179 -10.29 -25.14 -1.03
C CYS A 179 -9.44 -26.24 -1.66
N ARG A 180 -10.02 -27.21 -2.36
CA ARG A 180 -9.23 -28.31 -2.95
C ARG A 180 -8.14 -27.85 -3.92
N LYS A 181 -8.37 -26.77 -4.68
CA LYS A 181 -7.41 -26.23 -5.66
C LYS A 181 -6.06 -25.88 -5.02
N TRP A 182 -6.09 -25.27 -3.83
CA TRP A 182 -4.90 -24.70 -3.18
C TRP A 182 -4.28 -25.61 -2.12
N ARG A 183 -4.55 -26.93 -2.16
CA ARG A 183 -4.11 -27.88 -1.12
C ARG A 183 -2.59 -27.87 -0.94
N ARG A 184 -1.84 -27.93 -2.05
CA ARG A 184 -0.37 -27.98 -2.05
C ARG A 184 0.24 -26.68 -1.51
N GLU A 185 -0.31 -25.54 -1.92
CA GLU A 185 0.12 -24.22 -1.49
C GLU A 185 -0.18 -24.01 -0.01
N ARG A 186 -1.33 -24.49 0.49
CA ARG A 186 -1.65 -24.47 1.92
C ARG A 186 -0.71 -25.33 2.75
N GLU A 187 -0.30 -26.49 2.26
CA GLU A 187 0.68 -27.33 2.95
C GLU A 187 2.03 -26.61 3.08
N LYS A 188 2.52 -26.02 1.98
CA LYS A 188 3.74 -25.19 2.00
C LYS A 188 3.59 -24.02 2.97
N MET A 189 2.47 -23.30 2.92
CA MET A 189 2.16 -22.22 3.85
C MET A 189 2.25 -22.68 5.30
N MET A 190 1.58 -23.77 5.66
CA MET A 190 1.56 -24.28 7.04
C MET A 190 2.95 -24.77 7.51
N ILE A 191 3.77 -25.33 6.62
CA ILE A 191 5.15 -25.68 6.93
C ILE A 191 5.97 -24.43 7.26
N GLU A 192 5.85 -23.37 6.47
CA GLU A 192 6.57 -22.11 6.70
C GLU A 192 6.12 -21.41 7.99
N ILE A 193 4.82 -21.46 8.30
CA ILE A 193 4.27 -20.94 9.56
C ILE A 193 4.85 -21.71 10.75
N LYS A 194 4.96 -23.04 10.67
CA LYS A 194 5.58 -23.86 11.73
C LYS A 194 7.07 -23.57 11.90
N LYS A 195 7.83 -23.43 10.80
CA LYS A 195 9.25 -23.05 10.84
C LYS A 195 9.48 -21.71 11.52
N SER A 196 8.52 -20.79 11.39
CA SER A 196 8.56 -19.47 12.04
C SER A 196 8.21 -19.51 13.54
N GLY A 197 8.00 -20.71 14.12
CA GLY A 197 7.76 -20.92 15.54
C GLY A 197 6.34 -20.58 16.00
N SER A 198 5.35 -20.66 15.10
CA SER A 198 3.94 -20.51 15.43
C SER A 198 3.35 -21.79 16.03
N HIS A 199 2.43 -21.65 16.98
CA HIS A 199 1.72 -22.75 17.64
C HIS A 199 0.32 -22.98 17.07
N LEU A 200 0.01 -22.42 15.89
CA LEU A 200 -1.30 -22.60 15.25
C LEU A 200 -1.59 -24.09 14.97
N ASN A 201 -2.69 -24.58 15.53
CA ASN A 201 -3.10 -25.98 15.36
C ASN A 201 -3.92 -26.16 14.08
N ARG A 202 -3.31 -26.80 13.06
CA ARG A 202 -3.92 -27.07 11.74
C ARG A 202 -5.38 -27.57 11.79
N LYS A 203 -5.78 -28.36 12.80
CA LYS A 203 -7.13 -28.92 12.89
C LYS A 203 -8.21 -27.93 13.34
N ASN A 204 -7.84 -26.85 14.03
CA ASN A 204 -8.81 -25.90 14.61
C ASN A 204 -8.37 -24.43 14.46
N ILE A 205 -7.75 -24.08 13.33
CA ILE A 205 -7.41 -22.69 13.02
C ILE A 205 -8.67 -21.94 12.61
N ARG A 206 -8.97 -20.85 13.29
CA ARG A 206 -9.88 -19.83 12.77
C ARG A 206 -9.08 -18.87 11.88
N ILE A 207 -9.74 -18.33 10.85
CA ILE A 207 -9.08 -17.42 9.92
C ILE A 207 -8.52 -16.17 10.62
N GLN A 208 -9.17 -15.72 11.70
CA GLN A 208 -8.72 -14.59 12.49
C GLN A 208 -7.42 -14.87 13.23
N ASP A 209 -7.23 -16.11 13.71
CA ASP A 209 -6.01 -16.51 14.42
C ASP A 209 -4.81 -16.54 13.45
N LEU A 210 -5.07 -16.97 12.21
CA LEU A 210 -4.08 -16.96 11.13
C LEU A 210 -3.57 -15.55 10.81
N PHE A 211 -4.46 -14.55 10.73
CA PHE A 211 -4.10 -13.16 10.47
C PHE A 211 -3.65 -12.36 11.71
N ALA A 212 -3.89 -12.89 12.91
CA ALA A 212 -3.47 -12.27 14.17
C ALA A 212 -2.03 -12.65 14.54
N ASP A 213 -1.56 -13.83 14.13
CA ASP A 213 -0.20 -14.28 14.41
C ASP A 213 0.82 -13.67 13.43
N HIS A 214 1.67 -12.77 13.92
CA HIS A 214 2.76 -12.17 13.14
C HIS A 214 3.76 -13.21 12.60
N LYS A 215 3.91 -14.36 13.26
CA LYS A 215 4.77 -15.46 12.78
C LYS A 215 4.17 -16.14 11.55
N ALA A 216 2.86 -16.04 11.34
CA ALA A 216 2.21 -16.61 10.17
C ALA A 216 2.40 -15.75 8.92
N THR A 217 2.70 -14.45 9.08
CA THR A 217 2.74 -13.47 8.00
C THR A 217 3.64 -13.85 6.83
N VAL A 218 4.86 -14.34 7.10
CA VAL A 218 5.79 -14.74 6.03
C VAL A 218 5.19 -15.87 5.19
N GLY A 219 4.60 -16.87 5.84
CA GLY A 219 3.91 -17.98 5.16
C GLY A 219 2.71 -17.49 4.34
N LEU A 220 1.91 -16.57 4.90
CA LEU A 220 0.75 -15.99 4.22
C LEU A 220 1.16 -15.19 2.97
N LEU A 221 2.21 -14.37 3.06
CA LEU A 221 2.70 -13.60 1.92
C LEU A 221 3.24 -14.51 0.82
N LYS A 222 3.96 -15.59 1.18
CA LYS A 222 4.39 -16.61 0.20
C LYS A 222 3.20 -17.28 -0.47
N PHE A 223 2.19 -17.66 0.31
CA PHE A 223 0.94 -18.24 -0.21
C PHE A 223 0.23 -17.28 -1.17
N LEU A 224 0.07 -16.00 -0.82
CA LEU A 224 -0.57 -15.01 -1.70
C LEU A 224 0.29 -14.64 -2.92
N LYS A 225 1.60 -14.84 -2.87
CA LYS A 225 2.47 -14.70 -4.04
C LYS A 225 2.26 -15.84 -5.02
N THR A 226 2.08 -17.07 -4.54
CA THR A 226 1.86 -18.25 -5.39
C THR A 226 0.42 -18.40 -5.85
N THR A 227 -0.52 -17.91 -5.05
CA THR A 227 -1.96 -18.00 -5.33
C THR A 227 -2.45 -16.65 -5.85
N ARG A 228 -3.11 -16.63 -7.01
CA ARG A 228 -3.73 -15.41 -7.56
C ARG A 228 -5.00 -14.99 -6.80
N ILE A 229 -5.09 -15.33 -5.53
CA ILE A 229 -6.23 -15.02 -4.67
C ILE A 229 -6.27 -13.52 -4.42
N GLY A 230 -7.43 -12.90 -4.65
CA GLY A 230 -7.67 -11.49 -4.38
C GLY A 230 -6.94 -10.52 -5.33
N CYS A 231 -6.38 -11.00 -6.44
CA CYS A 231 -5.85 -10.13 -7.49
C CYS A 231 -6.99 -9.39 -8.19
N CYS A 232 -6.84 -8.08 -8.38
CA CYS A 232 -7.75 -7.30 -9.22
C CYS A 232 -7.57 -7.69 -10.69
N ILE A 233 -8.63 -7.60 -11.49
CA ILE A 233 -8.65 -8.00 -12.91
C ILE A 233 -7.55 -7.26 -13.71
N ASP A 234 -7.33 -5.96 -13.44
CA ASP A 234 -6.26 -5.16 -14.07
C ASP A 234 -4.83 -5.66 -13.81
N GLU A 235 -4.59 -6.38 -12.71
CA GLU A 235 -3.28 -6.99 -12.43
C GLU A 235 -3.08 -8.29 -13.23
N GLN A 236 -4.17 -8.95 -13.63
CA GLN A 236 -4.13 -10.19 -14.40
C GLN A 236 -3.73 -9.93 -15.86
N GLU A 237 -4.24 -8.83 -16.43
CA GLU A 237 -3.94 -8.41 -17.81
C GLU A 237 -2.49 -7.91 -17.93
N LYS A 238 -2.00 -7.11 -16.97
CA LYS A 238 -0.61 -6.60 -16.97
C LYS A 238 0.44 -7.70 -16.80
N GLU A 239 0.16 -8.74 -16.02
CA GLU A 239 1.07 -9.89 -15.90
C GLU A 239 1.08 -10.76 -17.15
N GLN A 240 -0.06 -10.88 -17.83
CA GLN A 240 -0.16 -11.57 -19.13
C GLN A 240 0.61 -10.81 -20.22
N GLU A 241 0.49 -9.49 -20.31
CA GLU A 241 1.27 -8.66 -21.22
C GLU A 241 2.79 -8.78 -20.98
N VAL A 242 3.23 -8.75 -19.71
CA VAL A 242 4.66 -8.93 -19.37
C VAL A 242 5.16 -10.35 -19.68
N SER A 243 4.31 -11.36 -19.57
CA SER A 243 4.66 -12.74 -19.94
C SER A 243 4.70 -12.96 -21.45
N HIS A 244 3.82 -12.30 -22.21
CA HIS A 244 3.80 -12.32 -23.67
C HIS A 244 5.05 -11.60 -24.22
N LEU A 245 5.39 -10.44 -23.66
CA LEU A 245 6.61 -9.69 -23.99
C LEU A 245 7.91 -10.47 -23.70
N ARG A 246 7.92 -11.37 -22.71
CA ARG A 246 9.10 -12.23 -22.45
C ARG A 246 9.24 -13.37 -23.46
N LEU A 247 8.12 -13.93 -23.92
CA LEU A 247 8.12 -14.96 -24.95
C LEU A 247 8.52 -14.39 -26.33
N ASP A 248 8.11 -13.15 -26.63
CA ASP A 248 8.49 -12.45 -27.88
C ASP A 248 9.96 -11.98 -27.89
N LEU A 249 10.58 -11.82 -26.70
CA LEU A 249 11.99 -11.41 -26.55
C LEU A 249 12.96 -12.57 -26.32
N GLY A 250 12.48 -13.82 -26.30
CA GLY A 250 13.34 -15.00 -26.20
C GLY A 250 14.24 -15.06 -24.95
N ILE A 251 13.70 -14.71 -23.78
CA ILE A 251 14.37 -14.89 -22.47
C ILE A 251 13.53 -15.78 -21.56
#